data_AF-A0A1U7D6Y4-F1
#
_entry.id   AF-A0A1U7D6Y4-F1
#
_cell.length_a   1.000
_cell.length_b   1.000
_cell.length_c   1.000
_cell.angle_alpha   90.00
_cell.angle_beta   90.00
_cell.angle_gamma   90.00
#
_symmetry.space_group_name_H-M   'P 1'
#
loop_
_entity.id
_entity.type
_entity.pdbx_description
1 polymer ?
#
loop_
_entity_poly.entity_id
_entity_poly.type
_entity_poly.pdbx_seq_one_letter_code
_entity_poly.pdbx_strand_id
1 'polypeptide(L)'
;MREVGELHVKGDEMLWKYFRFDRFLSMLTDSRLYFASANQFIDPFEGAVAVQLNVPPPDPRYAEMESVERAFFRLKRLTKISCWHRAAYESDAMWKLYAGEHKGIAICTTPDRICSAFKPFRLEPEYDVEDLWGGPVQYVDLTKVHMRGVGMLDRFFFKHRAFEWEREYRLAISVRMAEEFGVVARHRS
;
A
#
# COMPACT_ATOMS: atom_id res chain seq x y z
N MET A 1 15.83 -3.65 0.84
CA MET A 1 14.36 -3.80 0.92
C MET A 1 14.07 -5.05 1.73
N ARG A 2 13.10 -5.02 2.65
CA ARG A 2 12.64 -6.19 3.40
C ARG A 2 11.49 -6.85 2.67
N GLU A 3 11.41 -8.17 2.70
CA GLU A 3 10.29 -8.92 2.11
C GLU A 3 9.12 -9.04 3.10
N VAL A 4 7.89 -9.02 2.58
CA VAL A 4 6.66 -9.25 3.37
C VAL A 4 5.97 -10.53 2.91
N GLY A 5 5.57 -11.35 3.89
CA GLY A 5 4.81 -12.58 3.67
C GLY A 5 5.68 -13.77 3.24
N GLU A 6 5.03 -14.92 3.08
CA GLU A 6 5.68 -16.18 2.70
C GLU A 6 5.77 -16.39 1.18
N LEU A 7 5.10 -15.54 0.39
CA LEU A 7 5.09 -15.65 -1.06
C LEU A 7 6.33 -15.01 -1.65
N HIS A 8 7.19 -15.85 -2.21
CA HIS A 8 8.36 -15.39 -2.94
C HIS A 8 8.00 -14.94 -4.37
N VAL A 9 8.42 -13.73 -4.73
CA VAL A 9 8.30 -13.19 -6.08
C VAL A 9 9.66 -13.30 -6.74
N LYS A 10 9.70 -13.76 -7.99
CA LYS A 10 10.95 -13.79 -8.74
C LYS A 10 11.44 -12.37 -8.98
N GLY A 11 12.73 -12.12 -8.74
CA GLY A 11 13.35 -10.80 -8.88
C GLY A 11 13.29 -10.20 -10.29
N ASP A 12 13.03 -11.03 -11.31
CA ASP A 12 12.90 -10.68 -12.72
C ASP A 12 11.43 -10.55 -13.20
N GLU A 13 10.45 -10.76 -12.33
CA GLU A 13 9.04 -10.62 -12.70
C GLU A 13 8.72 -9.16 -13.08
N MET A 14 7.94 -9.01 -14.15
CA MET A 14 7.59 -7.70 -14.69
C MET A 14 6.51 -7.01 -13.84
N LEU A 15 6.86 -5.82 -13.36
CA LEU A 15 6.03 -4.93 -12.59
C LEU A 15 5.69 -3.68 -13.40
N TRP A 16 4.41 -3.35 -13.46
CA TRP A 16 3.88 -2.22 -14.20
C TRP A 16 3.27 -1.20 -13.25
N LYS A 17 3.58 0.08 -13.45
CA LYS A 17 2.87 1.17 -12.77
C LYS A 17 2.41 2.18 -13.80
N TYR A 18 1.11 2.40 -13.82
CA TYR A 18 0.42 3.29 -14.76
C TYR A 18 0.18 4.63 -14.09
N PHE A 19 0.42 5.71 -14.82
CA PHE A 19 0.35 7.06 -14.31
C PHE A 19 -0.32 7.97 -15.33
N ARG A 20 -0.96 9.02 -14.83
CA ARG A 20 -1.17 10.23 -15.62
C ARG A 20 0.17 10.93 -15.87
N PHE A 21 0.28 11.60 -17.00
CA PHE A 21 1.49 12.32 -17.41
C PHE A 21 2.05 13.28 -16.35
N ASP A 22 1.18 14.03 -15.67
CA ASP A 22 1.55 15.00 -14.62
C ASP A 22 2.26 14.33 -13.42
N ARG A 23 1.76 13.15 -13.01
CA ARG A 23 2.37 12.38 -11.92
C ARG A 23 3.71 11.79 -12.32
N PHE A 24 3.84 11.34 -13.56
CA PHE A 24 5.12 10.88 -14.10
C PHE A 24 6.15 12.01 -14.15
N LEU A 25 5.75 13.21 -14.60
CA LEU A 25 6.64 14.36 -14.66
C LEU A 25 7.13 14.77 -13.26
N SER A 26 6.23 14.87 -12.28
CA SER A 26 6.61 15.14 -10.88
C SER A 26 7.60 14.10 -10.35
N MET A 27 7.38 12.80 -10.61
CA MET A 27 8.30 11.74 -10.21
C MET A 27 9.72 11.93 -10.78
N LEU A 28 9.83 12.33 -12.06
CA LEU A 28 11.11 12.61 -12.69
C LEU A 28 11.79 13.85 -12.10
N THR A 29 11.03 14.95 -11.97
CA THR A 29 11.54 16.21 -11.42
C THR A 29 12.06 16.05 -9.99
N ASP A 30 11.29 15.35 -9.15
CA ASP A 30 11.63 15.15 -7.75
C ASP A 30 12.59 13.96 -7.54
N SER A 31 12.81 13.13 -8.57
CA SER A 31 13.54 11.85 -8.48
C SER A 31 13.06 10.98 -7.32
N ARG A 32 11.73 10.96 -7.10
CA ARG A 32 11.08 10.30 -5.96
C ARG A 32 9.85 9.55 -6.42
N LEU A 33 9.70 8.31 -5.96
CA LEU A 33 8.46 7.56 -6.14
C LEU A 33 7.43 8.00 -5.09
N TYR A 34 6.21 8.27 -5.53
CA TYR A 34 5.10 8.57 -4.63
C TYR A 34 4.57 7.32 -3.92
N PHE A 35 4.30 7.46 -2.63
CA PHE A 35 3.62 6.48 -1.79
C PHE A 35 2.32 7.11 -1.26
N ALA A 36 1.19 6.51 -1.63
CA ALA A 36 -0.12 6.94 -1.17
C ALA A 36 -0.32 6.51 0.28
N SER A 37 -0.97 7.35 1.08
CA SER A 37 -1.50 6.95 2.38
C SER A 37 -2.54 5.85 2.17
N ALA A 38 -2.56 4.80 3.00
CA ALA A 38 -3.57 3.75 2.88
C ALA A 38 -5.02 4.28 3.10
N ASN A 39 -5.17 5.47 3.70
CA ASN A 39 -6.47 6.17 3.77
C ASN A 39 -6.98 6.70 2.43
N GLN A 40 -6.14 6.77 1.40
CA GLN A 40 -6.52 7.24 0.06
C GLN A 40 -7.04 6.09 -0.83
N PHE A 41 -7.04 4.86 -0.33
CA PHE A 41 -7.47 3.69 -1.08
C PHE A 41 -9.00 3.62 -1.08
N ILE A 42 -9.56 3.24 -2.22
CA ILE A 42 -11.01 3.13 -2.42
C ILE A 42 -11.55 1.80 -1.86
N ASP A 43 -10.69 0.78 -1.70
CA ASP A 43 -11.07 -0.50 -1.11
C ASP A 43 -11.48 -0.31 0.37
N PRO A 44 -12.76 -0.55 0.73
CA PRO A 44 -13.21 -0.43 2.11
C PRO A 44 -12.54 -1.45 3.05
N PHE A 45 -12.07 -2.58 2.51
CA PHE A 45 -11.43 -3.66 3.27
C PHE A 45 -9.91 -3.49 3.39
N GLU A 46 -9.35 -2.39 2.89
CA GLU A 46 -7.89 -2.18 2.89
C GLU A 46 -7.33 -2.27 4.32
N GLY A 47 -6.35 -3.14 4.55
CA GLY A 47 -5.79 -3.40 5.88
C GLY A 47 -6.67 -4.18 6.87
N ALA A 48 -7.85 -4.66 6.45
CA ALA A 48 -8.73 -5.47 7.29
C ALA A 48 -8.17 -6.89 7.49
N VAL A 49 -8.32 -7.41 8.71
CA VAL A 49 -7.89 -8.78 9.09
C VAL A 49 -9.02 -9.80 9.07
N ALA A 50 -10.25 -9.32 8.95
CA ALA A 50 -11.47 -10.10 8.80
C ALA A 50 -12.61 -9.16 8.37
N VAL A 51 -13.62 -9.70 7.70
CA VAL A 51 -14.88 -9.02 7.39
C VAL A 51 -16.00 -9.76 8.10
N GLN A 52 -16.71 -9.07 8.99
CA GLN A 52 -17.89 -9.61 9.66
C GLN A 52 -19.14 -9.30 8.84
N LEU A 53 -19.83 -10.35 8.40
CA LEU A 53 -21.15 -10.22 7.78
C LEU A 53 -22.21 -10.22 8.90
N ASN A 54 -23.16 -9.29 8.83
CA ASN A 54 -24.26 -9.13 9.81
C ASN A 54 -23.80 -8.69 11.21
N VAL A 55 -23.03 -7.60 11.30
CA VAL A 55 -22.69 -6.97 12.58
C VAL A 55 -23.99 -6.43 13.21
N PRO A 56 -24.37 -6.87 14.43
CA PRO A 56 -25.48 -6.26 15.16
C PRO A 56 -25.23 -4.76 15.33
N PRO A 57 -26.27 -3.91 15.36
CA PRO A 57 -26.07 -2.48 15.59
C PRO A 57 -25.25 -2.27 16.87
N PRO A 58 -24.26 -1.35 16.85
CA PRO A 58 -23.37 -1.15 17.98
C PRO A 58 -24.20 -0.79 19.21
N ASP A 59 -24.04 -1.56 20.27
CA ASP A 59 -24.68 -1.26 21.55
C ASP A 59 -24.01 0.02 22.10
N PRO A 60 -24.80 1.06 22.44
CA PRO A 60 -24.27 2.37 22.83
C PRO A 60 -23.41 2.36 24.10
N ARG A 61 -23.33 1.23 24.81
CA ARG A 61 -22.40 1.02 25.93
C ARG A 61 -20.95 0.78 25.50
N TYR A 62 -20.70 0.46 24.24
CA TYR A 62 -19.35 0.15 23.72
C TYR A 62 -18.67 1.40 23.15
N ALA A 63 -18.16 2.27 24.02
CA ALA A 63 -17.24 3.37 23.64
C ALA A 63 -15.94 2.87 22.97
N GLU A 64 -15.65 1.57 23.08
CA GLU A 64 -14.50 0.90 22.47
C GLU A 64 -14.52 0.95 20.94
N MET A 65 -15.70 0.99 20.29
CA MET A 65 -15.81 1.01 18.82
C MET A 65 -15.15 2.25 18.21
N GLU A 66 -15.37 3.43 18.80
CA GLU A 66 -14.71 4.67 18.35
C GLU A 66 -13.18 4.58 18.51
N SER A 67 -12.70 3.93 19.57
CA SER A 67 -11.26 3.79 19.81
C SER A 67 -10.57 2.89 18.77
N VAL A 68 -11.24 1.80 18.37
CA VAL A 68 -10.77 0.86 17.36
C VAL A 68 -10.79 1.51 15.98
N GLU A 69 -11.86 2.23 15.63
CA GLU A 69 -11.95 2.97 14.37
C GLU A 69 -10.86 4.05 14.27
N ARG A 70 -10.64 4.82 15.34
CA ARG A 70 -9.55 5.81 15.39
C ARG A 70 -8.18 5.15 15.26
N ALA A 71 -7.94 4.03 15.93
CA ALA A 71 -6.68 3.29 15.83
C ALA A 71 -6.45 2.77 14.40
N PHE A 72 -7.50 2.25 13.75
CA PHE A 72 -7.43 1.77 12.39
C PHE A 72 -7.20 2.90 11.37
N PHE A 73 -7.90 4.03 11.53
CA PHE A 73 -7.67 5.23 10.73
C PHE A 73 -6.23 5.75 10.88
N ARG A 74 -5.69 5.77 12.10
CA ARG A 74 -4.28 6.14 12.34
C ARG A 74 -3.32 5.15 11.69
N LEU A 75 -3.58 3.85 11.81
CA LEU A 75 -2.76 2.83 11.16
C LEU A 75 -2.72 3.04 9.64
N LYS A 76 -3.88 3.23 8.99
CA LYS A 76 -3.94 3.54 7.57
C LYS A 76 -3.24 4.85 7.22
N ARG A 77 -3.39 5.89 8.05
CA ARG A 77 -2.72 7.19 7.85
C ARG A 77 -1.21 7.04 7.84
N LEU A 78 -0.66 6.21 8.73
CA LEU A 78 0.78 6.06 8.92
C LEU A 78 1.42 5.05 7.98
N THR A 79 0.62 4.26 7.28
CA THR A 79 1.12 3.31 6.29
C THR A 79 1.08 3.96 4.92
N LYS A 80 2.25 4.08 4.28
CA LYS A 80 2.38 4.65 2.93
C LYS A 80 2.72 3.53 1.97
N ILE A 81 2.01 3.44 0.85
CA ILE A 81 2.03 2.30 -0.07
C ILE A 81 2.17 2.78 -1.51
N SER A 82 3.00 2.09 -2.28
CA SER A 82 3.06 2.21 -3.73
C SER A 82 2.76 0.86 -4.38
N CYS A 83 1.61 0.74 -5.04
CA CYS A 83 1.19 -0.48 -5.74
C CYS A 83 1.75 -0.52 -7.17
N TRP A 84 2.10 -1.73 -7.60
CA TRP A 84 2.54 -2.10 -8.95
C TRP A 84 1.74 -3.32 -9.41
N HIS A 85 1.39 -3.38 -10.69
CA HIS A 85 0.67 -4.50 -11.29
C HIS A 85 1.65 -5.56 -11.79
N ARG A 86 1.46 -6.81 -11.38
CA ARG A 86 2.28 -7.94 -11.82
C ARG A 86 1.73 -8.55 -13.10
N ALA A 87 2.43 -8.38 -14.21
CA ALA A 87 2.03 -8.96 -15.50
C ALA A 87 3.20 -9.00 -16.49
N ALA A 88 3.23 -10.04 -17.34
CA ALA A 88 4.21 -10.15 -18.41
C ALA A 88 4.01 -9.09 -19.52
N TYR A 89 2.79 -8.59 -19.67
CA TYR A 89 2.40 -7.59 -20.65
C TYR A 89 1.56 -6.51 -19.99
N GLU A 90 1.38 -5.40 -20.68
CA GLU A 90 0.51 -4.33 -20.23
C GLU A 90 -0.97 -4.75 -20.13
N SER A 91 -1.74 -4.00 -19.35
CA SER A 91 -3.16 -4.24 -19.12
C SER A 91 -4.00 -3.05 -19.55
N ASP A 92 -4.89 -3.27 -20.52
CA ASP A 92 -5.87 -2.27 -20.99
C ASP A 92 -6.76 -1.76 -19.85
N ALA A 93 -7.16 -2.63 -18.92
CA ALA A 93 -7.92 -2.23 -17.74
C ALA A 93 -7.12 -1.28 -16.84
N MET A 94 -5.82 -1.55 -16.61
CA MET A 94 -4.98 -0.70 -15.78
C MET A 94 -4.69 0.66 -16.44
N TRP A 95 -4.54 0.69 -17.77
CA TRP A 95 -4.46 1.93 -18.54
C TRP A 95 -5.69 2.82 -18.29
N LYS A 96 -6.90 2.25 -18.43
CA LYS A 96 -8.16 2.98 -18.24
C LYS A 96 -8.34 3.48 -16.80
N LEU A 97 -7.94 2.70 -15.81
CA LEU A 97 -8.14 3.05 -14.40
C LEU A 97 -7.16 4.10 -13.88
N TYR A 98 -5.89 4.08 -14.31
CA TYR A 98 -4.82 4.84 -13.66
C TYR A 98 -4.11 5.87 -14.55
N ALA A 99 -4.20 5.72 -15.87
CA ALA A 99 -3.39 6.53 -16.79
C ALA A 99 -4.11 7.79 -17.30
N GLY A 100 -5.39 7.96 -16.97
CA GLY A 100 -6.23 9.05 -17.46
C GLY A 100 -6.55 8.91 -18.96
N GLU A 101 -7.23 9.91 -19.52
CA GLU A 101 -7.66 9.88 -20.91
C GLU A 101 -6.49 10.17 -21.88
N HIS A 102 -6.09 9.15 -22.64
CA HIS A 102 -5.23 9.20 -23.85
C HIS A 102 -3.78 9.73 -23.72
N LYS A 103 -3.31 10.13 -22.53
CA LYS A 103 -1.93 10.62 -22.31
C LYS A 103 -1.23 9.94 -21.14
N GLY A 104 -1.64 8.72 -20.84
CA GLY A 104 -1.03 7.93 -19.78
C GLY A 104 0.42 7.56 -20.09
N ILE A 105 1.17 7.27 -19.04
CA ILE A 105 2.49 6.64 -19.12
C ILE A 105 2.50 5.41 -18.21
N ALA A 106 3.20 4.37 -18.64
CA ALA A 106 3.50 3.22 -17.80
C ALA A 106 5.01 3.10 -17.59
N ILE A 107 5.41 2.78 -16.36
CA ILE A 107 6.77 2.32 -16.04
C ILE A 107 6.72 0.81 -15.94
N CYS A 108 7.67 0.15 -16.59
CA CYS A 108 7.90 -1.28 -16.44
C CYS A 108 9.27 -1.53 -15.81
N THR A 109 9.31 -2.37 -14.78
CA THR A 109 10.51 -2.68 -14.00
C THR A 109 10.40 -4.08 -13.40
N THR A 110 11.36 -4.46 -12.55
CA THR A 110 11.33 -5.71 -11.78
C THR A 110 11.61 -5.44 -10.30
N PRO A 111 11.27 -6.37 -9.38
CA PRO A 111 11.61 -6.23 -7.96
C PRO A 111 13.09 -5.95 -7.71
N ASP A 112 14.00 -6.62 -8.42
CA ASP A 112 15.46 -6.43 -8.27
C ASP A 112 15.90 -5.03 -8.68
N ARG A 113 15.35 -4.52 -9.79
CA ARG A 113 15.62 -3.17 -10.28
C ARG A 113 15.09 -2.11 -9.31
N ILE A 114 13.91 -2.33 -8.73
CA ILE A 114 13.38 -1.46 -7.66
C ILE A 114 14.31 -1.50 -6.46
N CYS A 115 14.65 -2.69 -5.95
CA CYS A 115 15.51 -2.82 -4.78
C CYS A 115 16.87 -2.14 -4.97
N SER A 116 17.44 -2.23 -6.17
CA SER A 116 18.71 -1.61 -6.52
C SER A 116 18.63 -0.08 -6.70
N ALA A 117 17.47 0.45 -7.10
CA ALA A 117 17.28 1.88 -7.36
C ALA A 117 16.95 2.70 -6.09
N PHE A 118 16.31 2.08 -5.10
CA PHE A 118 15.89 2.78 -3.88
C PHE A 118 17.07 3.08 -2.96
N LYS A 119 17.11 4.32 -2.47
CA LYS A 119 18.08 4.81 -1.49
C LYS A 119 17.43 4.87 -0.10
N PRO A 120 18.22 4.79 0.99
CA PRO A 120 17.73 5.04 2.34
C PRO A 120 16.93 6.34 2.41
N PHE A 121 15.73 6.27 2.98
CA PHE A 121 14.85 7.43 3.14
C PHE A 121 14.69 7.74 4.64
N ARG A 122 14.73 9.03 4.98
CA ARG A 122 14.44 9.54 6.32
C ARG A 122 13.34 10.58 6.16
N LEU A 123 12.39 10.61 7.10
CA LEU A 123 11.34 11.63 7.06
C LEU A 123 11.92 13.03 7.34
N GLU A 124 12.79 13.12 8.34
CA GLU A 124 13.61 14.29 8.66
C GLU A 124 15.05 13.81 8.96
N PRO A 125 16.07 14.68 8.83
CA PRO A 125 17.48 14.30 9.01
C PRO A 125 17.80 13.65 10.35
N GLU A 126 17.06 14.01 11.40
CA GLU A 126 17.29 13.56 12.78
C GLU A 126 16.67 12.19 13.07
N TYR A 127 15.75 11.71 12.23
CA TYR A 127 15.11 10.40 12.39
C TYR A 127 15.91 9.28 11.74
N ASP A 128 15.70 8.06 12.22
CA ASP A 128 16.25 6.86 11.63
C ASP A 128 15.75 6.61 10.21
N VAL A 129 16.46 5.74 9.50
CA VAL A 129 16.08 5.31 8.15
C VAL A 129 14.80 4.50 8.23
N GLU A 130 13.82 4.86 7.40
CA GLU A 130 12.59 4.11 7.25
C GLU A 130 12.85 2.79 6.53
N ASP A 131 12.30 1.70 7.07
CA ASP A 131 12.35 0.40 6.43
C ASP A 131 11.42 0.35 5.21
N LEU A 132 11.99 0.12 4.03
CA LEU A 132 11.23 -0.18 2.82
C LEU A 132 10.90 -1.67 2.75
N TRP A 133 9.61 -1.96 2.79
CA TRP A 133 9.02 -3.28 2.65
C TRP A 133 8.52 -3.49 1.23
N GLY A 134 8.65 -4.70 0.70
CA GLY A 134 8.21 -5.07 -0.63
C GLY A 134 7.64 -6.49 -0.67
N GLY A 135 6.58 -6.72 -1.44
CA GLY A 135 6.01 -8.05 -1.57
C GLY A 135 4.71 -8.10 -2.38
N PRO A 136 4.28 -9.30 -2.81
CA PRO A 136 3.00 -9.48 -3.47
C PRO A 136 1.84 -9.37 -2.48
N VAL A 137 0.69 -8.90 -2.96
CA VAL A 137 -0.56 -8.96 -2.20
C VAL A 137 -1.14 -10.36 -2.25
N GLN A 138 -1.53 -10.86 -1.09
CA GLN A 138 -2.28 -12.11 -0.92
C GLN A 138 -3.77 -11.84 -0.97
N TYR A 139 -4.47 -12.49 -1.89
CA TYR A 139 -5.91 -12.35 -2.04
C TYR A 139 -6.64 -13.46 -1.31
N VAL A 140 -7.41 -13.10 -0.30
CA VAL A 140 -8.06 -14.04 0.61
C VAL A 140 -9.53 -13.73 0.79
N ASP A 141 -10.31 -14.77 1.08
CA ASP A 141 -11.72 -14.58 1.43
C ASP A 141 -11.81 -14.11 2.89
N LEU A 142 -11.70 -12.79 3.08
CA LEU A 142 -11.79 -12.15 4.40
C LEU A 142 -13.12 -12.39 5.13
N THR A 143 -14.16 -12.92 4.47
CA THR A 143 -15.40 -13.32 5.14
C THR A 143 -15.30 -14.69 5.82
N LYS A 144 -14.27 -15.48 5.45
CA LYS A 144 -14.02 -16.84 5.97
C LYS A 144 -12.77 -16.94 6.82
N VAL A 145 -11.82 -16.02 6.63
CA VAL A 145 -10.52 -16.03 7.30
C VAL A 145 -10.45 -14.92 8.33
N HIS A 146 -9.95 -15.26 9.52
CA HIS A 146 -9.55 -14.30 10.55
C HIS A 146 -8.05 -14.34 10.74
N MET A 147 -7.37 -13.30 10.27
CA MET A 147 -5.92 -13.19 10.36
C MET A 147 -5.51 -12.79 11.78
N ARG A 148 -5.12 -13.79 12.59
CA ARG A 148 -4.61 -13.58 13.95
C ARG A 148 -3.09 -13.42 13.91
N GLY A 149 -2.57 -12.50 14.73
CA GLY A 149 -1.12 -12.31 14.89
C GLY A 149 -0.40 -11.62 13.72
N VAL A 150 -1.12 -11.18 12.69
CA VAL A 150 -0.53 -10.45 11.56
C VAL A 150 -0.07 -9.06 12.01
N GLY A 151 1.19 -8.75 11.73
CA GLY A 151 1.83 -7.47 12.04
C GLY A 151 1.11 -6.32 11.36
N MET A 152 1.24 -5.11 11.92
CA MET A 152 0.36 -4.02 11.52
C MET A 152 0.59 -3.52 10.08
N LEU A 153 1.82 -3.60 9.56
CA LEU A 153 2.15 -3.31 8.16
C LEU A 153 1.78 -4.46 7.23
N ASP A 154 1.96 -5.71 7.67
CA ASP A 154 1.67 -6.92 6.88
C ASP A 154 0.21 -7.00 6.46
N ARG A 155 -0.71 -6.42 7.25
CA ARG A 155 -2.15 -6.32 6.92
C ARG A 155 -2.40 -5.67 5.55
N PHE A 156 -1.52 -4.77 5.12
CA PHE A 156 -1.59 -4.10 3.82
C PHE A 156 -0.97 -4.91 2.70
N PHE A 157 -0.67 -6.19 2.93
CA PHE A 157 -0.31 -7.16 1.91
C PHE A 157 -1.38 -8.25 1.80
N PHE A 158 -2.56 -8.02 2.39
CA PHE A 158 -3.74 -8.84 2.21
C PHE A 158 -4.88 -8.00 1.64
N LYS A 159 -5.64 -8.60 0.72
CA LYS A 159 -6.81 -7.96 0.12
C LYS A 159 -7.93 -8.97 -0.08
N HIS A 160 -9.17 -8.50 -0.09
CA HIS A 160 -10.30 -9.39 -0.37
C HIS A 160 -10.23 -9.90 -1.82
N ARG A 161 -10.66 -11.16 -2.07
CA ARG A 161 -10.59 -11.79 -3.41
C ARG A 161 -11.32 -11.02 -4.52
N ALA A 162 -12.30 -10.18 -4.19
CA ALA A 162 -12.95 -9.31 -5.16
C ALA A 162 -11.96 -8.40 -5.95
N PHE A 163 -10.76 -8.17 -5.41
CA PHE A 163 -9.71 -7.35 -6.02
C PHE A 163 -8.56 -8.17 -6.60
N GLU A 164 -8.68 -9.50 -6.70
CA GLU A 164 -7.62 -10.42 -7.17
C GLU A 164 -7.12 -10.08 -8.59
N TRP A 165 -7.96 -9.45 -9.41
CA TRP A 165 -7.62 -8.98 -10.75
C TRP A 165 -6.52 -7.89 -10.75
N GLU A 166 -6.31 -7.16 -9.66
CA GLU A 166 -5.29 -6.11 -9.57
C GLU A 166 -3.86 -6.67 -9.52
N ARG A 167 -3.68 -7.92 -9.08
CA ARG A 167 -2.40 -8.65 -9.03
C ARG A 167 -1.24 -7.79 -8.48
N GLU A 168 -1.45 -7.17 -7.33
CA GLU A 168 -0.55 -6.14 -6.83
C GLU A 168 0.76 -6.71 -6.28
N TYR A 169 1.86 -6.01 -6.57
CA TYR A 169 3.09 -5.98 -5.78
C TYR A 169 3.16 -4.61 -5.10
N ARG A 170 3.32 -4.60 -3.77
CA ARG A 170 3.34 -3.37 -2.99
C ARG A 170 4.73 -3.08 -2.48
N LEU A 171 5.08 -1.80 -2.53
CA LEU A 171 6.12 -1.22 -1.68
C LEU A 171 5.44 -0.50 -0.53
N ALA A 172 5.95 -0.64 0.69
CA ALA A 172 5.36 0.02 1.85
C ALA A 172 6.43 0.57 2.80
N ILE A 173 6.10 1.69 3.44
CA ILE A 173 6.82 2.23 4.60
C ILE A 173 5.82 2.57 5.70
N SER A 174 6.27 2.52 6.95
CA SER A 174 5.45 2.86 8.12
C SER A 174 6.08 4.03 8.87
N VAL A 175 5.51 5.22 8.72
CA VAL A 175 6.04 6.45 9.35
C VAL A 175 5.57 6.62 10.81
N ARG A 176 5.38 5.51 11.53
CA ARG A 176 4.87 5.50 12.91
C ARG A 176 5.83 6.14 13.90
N MET A 177 7.12 5.86 13.75
CA MET A 177 8.16 6.42 14.62
C MET A 177 8.10 7.96 14.62
N ALA A 178 7.87 8.57 13.45
CA ALA A 178 7.72 10.01 13.34
C ALA A 178 6.52 10.56 14.14
N GLU A 179 5.41 9.83 14.26
CA GLU A 179 4.30 10.23 15.13
C GLU A 179 4.62 10.03 16.62
N GLU A 180 5.35 8.99 16.99
CA GLU A 180 5.79 8.76 18.37
C GLU A 180 6.75 9.85 18.87
N PHE A 181 7.58 10.39 17.98
CA PHE A 181 8.44 11.56 18.27
C PHE A 181 7.73 12.92 18.11
N GLY A 182 6.41 12.95 17.83
CA GLY A 182 5.59 14.16 17.84
C GLY A 182 5.50 14.96 16.54
N VAL A 183 5.79 14.36 15.37
CA VAL A 183 5.69 15.05 14.07
C VAL A 183 4.28 14.94 13.50
N VAL A 184 3.69 16.08 13.14
CA VAL A 184 2.50 16.11 12.29
C VAL A 184 2.90 15.62 10.90
N ALA A 185 2.54 14.40 10.53
CA ALA A 185 2.74 13.85 9.19
C ALA A 185 2.00 14.71 8.16
N ARG A 186 2.67 15.72 7.59
CA ARG A 186 2.08 16.61 6.59
C ARG A 186 1.83 15.82 5.31
N HIS A 187 0.56 15.73 4.90
CA HIS A 187 0.22 15.27 3.56
C HIS A 187 0.78 16.29 2.55
N ARG A 188 1.82 15.91 1.79
CA ARG A 188 2.17 16.64 0.57
C ARG A 188 1.39 16.01 -0.60
N SER A 189 0.55 16.83 -1.22
CA SER A 189 -0.33 16.57 -2.37
C SER A 189 0.42 16.37 -3.68
#